data_AF-A0AAV2PY54-F1
#
_entry.id   AF-A0AAV2PY54-F1
#
_cell.length_a   1.000
_cell.length_b   1.000
_cell.length_c   1.000
_cell.angle_alpha   90.00
_cell.angle_beta   90.00
_cell.angle_gamma   90.00
#
_symmetry.space_group_name_H-M   'P 1'
#
loop_
_entity.id
_entity.type
_entity.pdbx_description
1 polymer ?
#
loop_
_entity_poly.entity_id
_entity_poly.type
_entity_poly.pdbx_seq_one_letter_code
_entity_poly.pdbx_strand_id
1 'polypeptide(L)'
;QTMPFNPYMTPSGQPMSFNPFAQFQRQKREAMYRGELLQKMVKKVKAKVHMLTCVMEKFGFMDENKNLQFEDMKLKYSQMTHLDAYLRADLIESVDKCKTFSMCLPSASDSPVPVRFQQILSFKMCDKKARMEACMKADLRKYKSEFDLSAFPTEEDEDAKVEKLLHLLW
;
A
#
# COMPACT_ATOMS: atom_id res chain seq x y z
N GLN A 1 40.19 62.57 38.13
CA GLN A 1 40.15 61.49 37.13
C GLN A 1 38.76 60.88 37.15
N THR A 2 37.99 61.07 36.08
CA THR A 2 36.67 60.44 35.90
C THR A 2 36.85 59.15 35.10
N MET A 3 36.42 58.01 35.64
CA MET A 3 36.37 56.75 34.89
C MET A 3 35.09 56.66 34.06
N PRO A 4 35.12 56.00 32.88
CA PRO A 4 34.01 55.95 31.95
C PRO A 4 32.92 54.95 32.39
N PHE A 5 31.66 55.32 32.14
CA PHE A 5 30.50 54.48 32.41
C PHE A 5 30.40 53.35 31.37
N ASN A 6 30.38 52.10 31.82
CA ASN A 6 30.25 50.92 30.96
C ASN A 6 28.80 50.42 31.01
N PRO A 7 28.01 50.50 29.91
CA PRO A 7 26.57 50.27 29.92
C PRO A 7 26.14 48.79 30.03
N TYR A 8 27.07 47.87 30.29
CA TYR A 8 26.82 46.42 30.29
C TYR A 8 26.82 45.74 31.67
N MET A 9 26.72 46.49 32.77
CA MET A 9 26.66 45.91 34.12
C MET A 9 25.29 46.12 34.79
N THR A 10 24.67 45.02 35.22
CA THR A 10 23.57 45.02 36.19
C THR A 10 24.10 45.05 37.62
N PRO A 11 23.32 45.49 38.63
CA PRO A 11 23.79 45.71 40.00
C PRO A 11 24.31 44.49 40.76
N SER A 12 24.21 43.28 40.19
CA SER A 12 24.56 42.00 40.83
C SER A 12 25.77 41.28 40.22
N GLY A 13 26.51 41.89 39.28
CA GLY A 13 27.84 41.41 38.89
C GLY A 13 27.91 40.04 38.19
N GLN A 14 26.82 39.56 37.59
CA GLN A 14 26.84 38.32 36.79
C GLN A 14 26.91 38.61 35.28
N PRO A 15 27.75 37.88 34.51
CA PRO A 15 27.81 38.05 33.07
C PRO A 15 26.51 37.56 32.41
N MET A 16 25.83 38.43 31.66
CA MET A 16 24.69 38.04 30.83
C MET A 16 25.19 37.12 29.70
N SER A 17 24.99 35.81 29.87
CA SER A 17 25.13 34.85 28.77
C SER A 17 23.95 35.04 27.83
N PHE A 18 24.14 35.87 26.80
CA PHE A 18 23.20 35.98 25.69
C PHE A 18 23.45 34.81 24.75
N ASN A 19 22.70 33.71 24.92
CA ASN A 19 22.80 32.54 24.04
C ASN A 19 21.86 32.73 22.84
N PRO A 20 22.36 33.08 21.63
CA PRO A 20 21.50 33.47 20.49
C PRO A 20 20.67 32.30 19.94
N PHE A 21 21.00 31.08 20.35
CA PHE A 21 20.32 29.85 19.92
C PHE A 21 19.17 29.42 20.85
N ALA A 22 18.94 30.11 21.96
CA ALA A 22 17.83 29.80 22.86
C ALA A 22 16.44 30.11 22.26
N GLN A 23 16.37 30.82 21.12
CA GLN A 23 15.12 31.13 20.41
C GLN A 23 14.59 29.97 19.55
N PHE A 24 15.36 28.90 19.34
CA PHE A 24 14.82 27.65 18.80
C PHE A 24 14.26 26.78 19.92
N GLN A 25 13.33 27.33 20.73
CA GLN A 25 12.42 26.47 21.46
C GLN A 25 11.66 25.66 20.42
N ARG A 26 12.00 24.37 20.31
CA ARG A 26 11.29 23.37 19.53
C ARG A 26 9.82 23.48 19.89
N GLN A 27 9.03 24.19 19.07
CA GLN A 27 7.60 24.32 19.29
C GLN A 27 7.05 22.91 19.40
N LYS A 28 6.51 22.58 20.57
CA LYS A 28 5.90 21.29 20.85
C LYS A 28 4.71 21.20 19.91
N ARG A 29 4.86 20.47 18.79
CA ARG A 29 3.76 20.22 17.85
C ARG A 29 2.61 19.65 18.67
N GLU A 30 1.52 20.40 18.78
CA GLU A 30 0.32 19.91 19.45
C GLU A 30 -0.16 18.66 18.71
N ALA A 31 -0.56 17.65 19.48
CA ALA A 31 -1.08 16.42 18.88
C ALA A 31 -2.35 16.76 18.07
N MET A 32 -2.34 16.48 16.77
CA MET A 32 -3.46 16.77 15.87
C MET A 32 -4.80 16.12 16.30
N TYR A 33 -4.76 15.12 17.19
CA TYR A 33 -5.94 14.39 17.65
C TYR A 33 -6.00 14.27 19.17
N ARG A 34 -7.22 14.38 19.73
CA ARG A 34 -7.50 14.10 21.14
C ARG A 34 -7.33 12.60 21.43
N GLY A 35 -6.84 12.26 22.63
CA GLY A 35 -6.57 10.87 23.04
C GLY A 35 -7.78 9.93 22.91
N GLU A 36 -8.99 10.39 23.26
CA GLU A 36 -10.22 9.60 23.12
C GLU A 36 -10.55 9.24 21.67
N LEU A 37 -10.33 10.18 20.74
CA LEU A 37 -10.53 9.95 19.32
C LEU A 37 -9.51 8.94 18.80
N LEU A 38 -8.25 9.05 19.24
CA LEU A 38 -7.19 8.10 18.91
C LEU A 38 -7.55 6.68 19.35
N GLN A 39 -8.04 6.51 20.59
CA GLN A 39 -8.47 5.20 21.10
C GLN A 39 -9.63 4.61 20.28
N LYS A 40 -10.62 5.44 19.91
CA LYS A 40 -11.72 5.01 19.02
C LYS A 40 -11.19 4.56 17.64
N MET A 41 -10.24 5.29 17.06
CA MET A 41 -9.61 4.92 15.78
C MET A 41 -8.83 3.61 15.89
N VAL A 42 -7.99 3.45 16.91
CA VAL A 42 -7.22 2.23 17.17
C VAL A 42 -8.14 1.02 17.33
N LYS A 43 -9.24 1.16 18.09
CA LYS A 43 -10.21 0.07 18.28
C LYS A 43 -10.86 -0.35 16.95
N LYS A 44 -11.24 0.61 16.10
CA LYS A 44 -11.80 0.32 14.76
C LYS A 44 -10.78 -0.35 13.85
N VAL A 45 -9.54 0.11 13.82
CA VAL A 45 -8.47 -0.50 13.02
C VAL A 45 -8.20 -1.92 13.50
N LYS A 46 -8.07 -2.13 14.82
CA LYS A 46 -7.86 -3.46 15.41
C LYS A 46 -8.98 -4.44 15.02
N ALA A 47 -10.24 -4.01 15.06
CA ALA A 47 -11.37 -4.83 14.65
C ALA A 47 -11.31 -5.21 13.15
N LYS A 48 -11.03 -4.24 12.27
CA LYS A 48 -10.88 -4.50 10.82
C LYS A 48 -9.71 -5.43 10.51
N VAL A 49 -8.56 -5.22 11.18
CA VAL A 49 -7.38 -6.07 11.03
C VAL A 49 -7.71 -7.49 11.49
N HIS A 50 -8.34 -7.67 12.65
CA HIS A 50 -8.71 -8.99 13.16
C HIS A 50 -9.66 -9.74 12.20
N MET A 51 -10.66 -9.05 11.67
CA MET A 51 -11.56 -9.63 10.67
C MET A 51 -10.79 -10.04 9.41
N LEU A 52 -9.91 -9.18 8.92
CA LEU A 52 -9.10 -9.47 7.74
C LEU A 52 -8.17 -10.67 7.96
N THR A 53 -7.42 -10.70 9.07
CA THR A 53 -6.48 -11.78 9.36
C THR A 53 -7.18 -13.11 9.53
N CYS A 54 -8.31 -13.13 10.26
CA CYS A 54 -9.12 -14.33 10.45
C CYS A 54 -9.62 -14.91 9.11
N VAL A 55 -10.12 -14.04 8.21
CA VAL A 55 -10.55 -14.46 6.88
C VAL A 55 -9.35 -15.02 6.10
N MET A 56 -8.23 -14.30 6.03
CA MET A 56 -7.07 -14.77 5.26
C MET A 56 -6.50 -16.09 5.78
N GLU A 57 -6.49 -16.31 7.10
CA GLU A 57 -6.10 -17.58 7.72
C GLU A 57 -7.05 -18.72 7.35
N LYS A 58 -8.37 -18.50 7.44
CA LYS A 58 -9.37 -19.51 7.07
C LYS A 58 -9.35 -19.85 5.58
N PHE A 59 -9.01 -18.89 4.73
CA PHE A 59 -8.77 -19.12 3.33
C PHE A 59 -7.39 -19.71 3.04
N GLY A 60 -6.55 -20.02 4.03
CA GLY A 60 -5.20 -20.58 3.80
C GLY A 60 -4.29 -19.66 2.98
N PHE A 61 -4.61 -18.38 2.91
CA PHE A 61 -3.82 -17.36 2.22
C PHE A 61 -2.78 -16.74 3.15
N MET A 62 -2.92 -16.98 4.45
CA MET A 62 -2.02 -16.52 5.48
C MET A 62 -1.85 -17.60 6.54
N ASP A 63 -0.63 -17.77 7.06
CA ASP A 63 -0.34 -18.67 8.17
C ASP A 63 -0.53 -18.00 9.55
N GLU A 64 -0.38 -18.78 10.63
CA GLU A 64 -0.45 -18.28 12.02
C GLU A 64 0.61 -17.21 12.32
N ASN A 65 1.71 -17.19 11.55
CA ASN A 65 2.80 -16.23 11.66
C ASN A 65 2.55 -14.94 10.84
N LYS A 66 1.38 -14.82 10.21
CA LYS A 66 0.96 -13.71 9.35
C LYS A 66 1.83 -13.56 8.10
N ASN A 67 2.31 -14.67 7.54
CA ASN A 67 2.99 -14.72 6.26
C ASN A 67 2.00 -15.14 5.17
N LEU A 68 2.11 -14.51 4.00
CA LEU A 68 1.29 -14.85 2.83
C LEU A 68 1.75 -16.17 2.21
N GLN A 69 0.79 -17.03 1.89
CA GLN A 69 1.03 -18.34 1.28
C GLN A 69 0.71 -18.29 -0.22
N PHE A 70 1.67 -17.84 -1.02
CA PHE A 70 1.47 -17.62 -2.47
C PHE A 70 1.25 -18.92 -3.24
N GLU A 71 1.93 -20.01 -2.87
CA GLU A 71 1.79 -21.30 -3.55
C GLU A 71 0.40 -21.90 -3.32
N ASP A 72 -0.13 -21.79 -2.09
CA ASP A 72 -1.50 -22.22 -1.76
C ASP A 72 -2.55 -21.41 -2.53
N MET A 73 -2.32 -20.11 -2.74
CA MET A 73 -3.18 -19.27 -3.58
C MET A 73 -3.18 -19.76 -5.04
N LYS A 74 -2.00 -19.99 -5.61
CA LYS A 74 -1.86 -20.49 -6.99
C LYS A 74 -2.48 -21.87 -7.16
N LEU A 75 -2.29 -22.77 -6.19
CA LEU A 75 -2.90 -24.09 -6.16
C LEU A 75 -4.43 -23.99 -6.12
N LYS A 76 -4.99 -23.05 -5.35
CA LYS A 76 -6.44 -22.83 -5.34
C LYS A 76 -6.97 -22.37 -6.68
N TYR A 77 -6.29 -21.46 -7.37
CA TYR A 77 -6.69 -21.06 -8.72
C TYR A 77 -6.56 -22.19 -9.73
N SER A 78 -5.51 -23.03 -9.65
CA SER A 78 -5.35 -24.16 -10.56
C SER A 78 -6.45 -25.22 -10.39
N GLN A 79 -6.95 -25.40 -9.16
CA GLN A 79 -8.06 -26.30 -8.83
C GLN A 79 -9.44 -25.81 -9.28
N MET A 80 -9.59 -24.54 -9.70
CA MET A 80 -10.85 -23.98 -10.19
C MET A 80 -11.17 -24.45 -11.62
N THR A 81 -11.38 -25.74 -11.82
CA THR A 81 -11.57 -26.37 -13.14
C THR A 81 -12.80 -25.91 -13.93
N HIS A 82 -13.75 -25.24 -13.28
CA HIS A 82 -14.91 -24.64 -13.92
C HIS A 82 -14.58 -23.34 -14.68
N LEU A 83 -13.39 -22.77 -14.47
CA LEU A 83 -12.94 -21.56 -15.15
C LEU A 83 -12.19 -21.92 -16.45
N ASP A 84 -12.27 -21.00 -17.41
CA ASP A 84 -11.50 -21.07 -18.65
C ASP A 84 -9.98 -21.21 -18.37
N ALA A 85 -9.27 -21.90 -19.27
CA ALA A 85 -7.84 -22.16 -19.10
C ALA A 85 -7.00 -20.88 -19.13
N TYR A 86 -7.34 -19.91 -19.98
CA TYR A 86 -6.64 -18.64 -20.05
C TYR A 86 -6.93 -17.78 -18.82
N LEU A 87 -8.20 -17.73 -18.38
CA LEU A 87 -8.55 -17.02 -17.13
C LEU A 87 -7.80 -17.60 -15.93
N ARG A 88 -7.70 -18.93 -15.82
CA ARG A 88 -6.91 -19.56 -14.74
C ARG A 88 -5.44 -19.19 -14.81
N ALA A 89 -4.85 -19.18 -16.00
CA ALA A 89 -3.46 -18.79 -16.19
C ALA A 89 -3.23 -17.33 -15.76
N ASP A 90 -4.10 -16.41 -16.19
CA ASP A 90 -4.04 -14.99 -15.82
C ASP A 90 -4.18 -14.79 -14.29
N LEU A 91 -5.07 -15.55 -13.63
CA LEU A 91 -5.23 -15.53 -12.17
C LEU A 91 -3.99 -16.03 -11.43
N ILE A 92 -3.34 -17.10 -11.91
CA ILE A 92 -2.10 -17.61 -11.33
C ILE A 92 -0.97 -16.59 -11.51
N GLU A 93 -0.82 -16.04 -12.70
CA GLU A 93 0.19 -15.02 -13.01
C GLU A 93 -0.01 -13.76 -12.15
N SER A 94 -1.27 -13.38 -11.87
CA SER A 94 -1.59 -12.25 -11.01
C SER A 94 -1.01 -12.39 -9.60
N VAL A 95 -0.93 -13.62 -9.06
CA VAL A 95 -0.33 -13.88 -7.74
C VAL A 95 1.15 -13.54 -7.75
N ASP A 96 1.88 -13.94 -8.79
CA ASP A 96 3.33 -13.70 -8.88
C ASP A 96 3.63 -12.20 -9.13
N LYS A 97 2.81 -11.53 -9.95
CA LYS A 97 2.85 -10.07 -10.13
C LYS A 97 2.66 -9.34 -8.79
N CYS A 98 1.61 -9.71 -8.05
CA CYS A 98 1.30 -9.07 -6.77
C CYS A 98 2.24 -9.43 -5.64
N LYS A 99 2.82 -10.64 -5.65
CA LYS A 99 3.91 -11.03 -4.75
C LYS A 99 5.09 -10.08 -4.93
N THR A 100 5.54 -9.91 -6.17
CA THR A 100 6.68 -9.04 -6.51
C THR A 100 6.43 -7.60 -6.06
N PHE A 101 5.25 -7.06 -6.36
CA PHE A 101 4.84 -5.72 -5.94
C PHE A 101 4.82 -5.57 -4.41
N SER A 102 4.19 -6.51 -3.69
CA SER A 102 4.04 -6.44 -2.24
C SER A 102 5.35 -6.57 -1.48
N MET A 103 6.32 -7.32 -2.01
CA MET A 103 7.63 -7.55 -1.39
C MET A 103 8.62 -6.40 -1.62
N CYS A 104 8.37 -5.55 -2.62
CA CYS A 104 9.23 -4.43 -2.98
C CYS A 104 8.92 -3.12 -2.22
N LEU A 105 8.15 -3.18 -1.13
CA LEU A 105 7.82 -1.99 -0.33
C LEU A 105 9.06 -1.45 0.40
N PRO A 106 9.31 -0.13 0.38
CA PRO A 106 10.43 0.47 1.09
C PRO A 106 10.28 0.23 2.60
N SER A 107 11.36 -0.26 3.23
CA SER A 107 11.42 -0.56 4.66
C SER A 107 11.32 0.69 5.54
N ALA A 108 11.66 1.86 5.00
CA ALA A 108 11.57 3.16 5.65
C ALA A 108 10.34 3.93 5.15
N SER A 109 9.16 3.58 5.63
CA SER A 109 7.99 4.44 5.52
C SER A 109 7.67 5.06 6.88
N ASP A 110 7.34 6.35 6.93
CA ASP A 110 6.82 7.05 8.13
C ASP A 110 5.45 6.53 8.59
N SER A 111 5.04 5.37 8.07
CA SER A 111 3.75 4.78 8.33
C SER A 111 3.73 4.13 9.72
N PRO A 112 2.68 4.37 10.53
CA PRO A 112 2.50 3.72 11.82
C PRO A 112 2.11 2.22 11.69
N VAL A 113 1.94 1.71 10.47
CA VAL A 113 1.56 0.31 10.21
C VAL A 113 2.82 -0.56 10.09
N PRO A 114 2.91 -1.72 10.78
CA PRO A 114 4.05 -2.61 10.64
C PRO A 114 4.28 -3.06 9.18
N VAL A 115 5.54 -3.15 8.75
CA VAL A 115 5.92 -3.50 7.37
C VAL A 115 5.21 -4.76 6.86
N ARG A 116 5.13 -5.82 7.67
CA ARG A 116 4.39 -7.05 7.29
C ARG A 116 2.92 -6.79 6.95
N PHE A 117 2.24 -5.94 7.73
CA PHE A 117 0.87 -5.56 7.43
C PHE A 117 0.76 -4.69 6.19
N GLN A 118 1.75 -3.83 5.92
CA GLN A 118 1.82 -3.09 4.67
C GLN A 118 1.94 -4.05 3.47
N GLN A 119 2.79 -5.07 3.56
CA GLN A 119 2.94 -6.09 2.53
C GLN A 119 1.62 -6.85 2.30
N ILE A 120 0.95 -7.29 3.37
CA ILE A 120 -0.36 -7.97 3.28
C ILE A 120 -1.41 -7.08 2.61
N LEU A 121 -1.50 -5.81 3.02
CA LEU A 121 -2.48 -4.87 2.47
C LEU A 121 -2.18 -4.55 1.00
N SER A 122 -0.91 -4.32 0.67
CA SER A 122 -0.47 -4.06 -0.71
C SER A 122 -0.72 -5.26 -1.61
N PHE A 123 -0.41 -6.48 -1.15
CA PHE A 123 -0.75 -7.71 -1.86
C PHE A 123 -2.25 -7.80 -2.09
N LYS A 124 -3.07 -7.63 -1.04
CA LYS A 124 -4.54 -7.70 -1.15
C LYS A 124 -5.11 -6.69 -2.14
N MET A 125 -4.59 -5.46 -2.14
CA MET A 125 -5.05 -4.42 -3.07
C MET A 125 -4.64 -4.75 -4.50
N CYS A 126 -3.41 -5.20 -4.71
CA CYS A 126 -2.94 -5.67 -6.02
C CYS A 126 -3.78 -6.87 -6.51
N ASP A 127 -3.92 -7.91 -5.69
CA ASP A 127 -4.65 -9.14 -6.02
C ASP A 127 -6.13 -8.87 -6.30
N LYS A 128 -6.75 -7.89 -5.63
CA LYS A 128 -8.09 -7.43 -5.99
C LYS A 128 -8.13 -6.80 -7.39
N LYS A 129 -7.18 -5.92 -7.72
CA LYS A 129 -7.13 -5.23 -9.01
C LYS A 129 -6.84 -6.23 -10.14
N ALA A 130 -5.82 -7.05 -9.97
CA ALA A 130 -5.37 -8.00 -10.97
C ALA A 130 -6.42 -9.10 -11.25
N ARG A 131 -7.18 -9.53 -10.24
CA ARG A 131 -8.35 -10.41 -10.46
C ARG A 131 -9.43 -9.75 -11.32
N MET A 132 -9.71 -8.47 -11.08
CA MET A 132 -10.68 -7.73 -11.89
C MET A 132 -10.18 -7.62 -13.34
N GLU A 133 -8.91 -7.25 -13.53
CA GLU A 133 -8.28 -7.18 -14.85
C GLU A 133 -8.32 -8.53 -15.57
N ALA A 134 -8.03 -9.64 -14.88
CA ALA A 134 -8.10 -10.98 -15.46
C ALA A 134 -9.53 -11.36 -15.89
N CYS A 135 -10.54 -11.03 -15.08
CA CYS A 135 -11.94 -11.25 -15.44
C CYS A 135 -12.35 -10.40 -16.65
N MET A 136 -11.98 -9.11 -16.67
CA MET A 136 -12.25 -8.23 -17.81
C MET A 136 -11.55 -8.74 -19.07
N LYS A 137 -10.27 -9.15 -18.97
CA LYS A 137 -9.52 -9.73 -20.10
C LYS A 137 -10.21 -10.97 -20.64
N ALA A 138 -10.70 -11.86 -19.77
CA ALA A 138 -11.45 -13.05 -20.18
C ALA A 138 -12.78 -12.69 -20.86
N ASP A 139 -13.53 -11.72 -20.33
CA ASP A 139 -14.77 -11.24 -20.96
C ASP A 139 -14.47 -10.62 -22.34
N LEU A 140 -13.43 -9.81 -22.47
CA LEU A 140 -13.02 -9.23 -23.75
C LEU A 140 -12.61 -10.30 -24.76
N ARG A 141 -11.87 -11.34 -24.36
CA ARG A 141 -11.57 -12.48 -25.25
C ARG A 141 -12.85 -13.15 -25.75
N LYS A 142 -13.86 -13.30 -24.89
CA LYS A 142 -15.13 -13.96 -25.20
C LYS A 142 -16.03 -13.13 -26.11
N TYR A 143 -16.12 -11.82 -25.86
CA TYR A 143 -17.02 -10.91 -26.57
C TYR A 143 -16.29 -10.03 -27.59
N LYS A 144 -15.05 -10.36 -27.97
CA LYS A 144 -14.23 -9.55 -28.90
C LYS A 144 -14.92 -9.20 -30.22
N SER A 145 -15.79 -10.08 -30.73
CA SER A 145 -16.56 -9.86 -31.96
C SER A 145 -17.62 -8.77 -31.84
N GLU A 146 -17.98 -8.38 -30.62
CA GLU A 146 -18.90 -7.27 -30.35
C GLU A 146 -18.21 -5.90 -30.43
N PHE A 147 -16.88 -5.88 -30.48
CA PHE A 147 -16.08 -4.66 -30.57
C PHE A 147 -15.55 -4.45 -31.99
N ASP A 148 -15.59 -3.20 -32.46
CA ASP A 148 -14.93 -2.83 -33.72
C ASP A 148 -13.42 -2.69 -33.49
N LEU A 149 -12.68 -3.74 -33.86
CA LEU A 149 -11.22 -3.81 -33.73
C LEU A 149 -10.49 -3.40 -35.03
N SER A 150 -11.20 -2.86 -36.02
CA SER A 150 -10.61 -2.49 -37.32
C SER A 150 -9.53 -1.40 -37.22
N ALA A 151 -9.55 -0.60 -36.15
CA ALA A 151 -8.54 0.40 -35.85
C ALA A 151 -7.20 -0.19 -35.36
N PHE A 152 -7.15 -1.46 -34.95
CA PHE A 152 -5.92 -2.11 -34.53
C PHE A 152 -5.18 -2.74 -35.73
N PRO A 153 -3.83 -2.74 -35.75
CA PRO A 153 -3.06 -3.36 -36.83
C PRO A 153 -3.46 -4.83 -37.03
N THR A 154 -3.66 -5.23 -38.28
CA THR A 154 -4.09 -6.60 -38.63
C THR A 154 -3.06 -7.67 -38.34
N GLU A 155 -1.77 -7.30 -38.22
CA GLU A 155 -0.67 -8.24 -37.94
C GLU A 155 -0.47 -8.55 -36.45
N GLU A 156 -1.22 -7.90 -35.56
CA GLU A 156 -1.12 -8.16 -34.13
C GLU A 156 -1.90 -9.41 -33.71
N ASP A 157 -1.31 -10.15 -32.79
CA ASP A 157 -1.97 -11.27 -32.10
C ASP A 157 -3.29 -10.79 -31.47
N GLU A 158 -4.30 -11.65 -31.53
CA GLU A 158 -5.64 -11.40 -31.00
C GLU A 158 -5.58 -11.07 -29.50
N ASP A 159 -4.67 -11.72 -28.76
CA ASP A 159 -4.45 -11.43 -27.34
C ASP A 159 -3.86 -10.02 -27.14
N ALA A 160 -3.00 -9.53 -28.05
CA ALA A 160 -2.46 -8.18 -27.98
C ALA A 160 -3.54 -7.11 -28.25
N LYS A 161 -4.49 -7.37 -29.15
CA LYS A 161 -5.64 -6.48 -29.38
C LYS A 161 -6.54 -6.42 -28.14
N VAL A 162 -6.77 -7.55 -27.48
CA VAL A 162 -7.54 -7.60 -26.23
C VAL A 162 -6.84 -6.83 -25.12
N GLU A 163 -5.52 -6.95 -24.99
CA GLU A 163 -4.75 -6.18 -24.00
C GLU A 163 -4.83 -4.67 -24.26
N LYS A 164 -4.72 -4.24 -25.52
CA LYS A 164 -4.91 -2.83 -25.88
C LYS A 164 -6.31 -2.33 -25.57
N LEU A 165 -7.33 -3.13 -25.83
CA LEU A 165 -8.71 -2.76 -25.52
C LEU A 165 -8.93 -2.67 -24.00
N LEU A 166 -8.32 -3.58 -23.24
CA LEU A 166 -8.31 -3.51 -21.78
C LEU A 166 -7.66 -2.22 -21.28
N HIS A 167 -6.55 -1.79 -21.87
CA HIS A 167 -5.88 -0.51 -21.56
C HIS A 167 -6.68 0.74 -21.90
N LEU A 168 -7.66 0.66 -22.80
CA LEU A 168 -8.55 1.79 -23.10
C LEU A 168 -9.70 1.89 -22.08
N LEU A 169 -10.10 0.76 -21.50
CA LEU A 169 -11.20 0.67 -20.54
C LEU A 169 -10.77 0.95 -19.10
N TRP A 170 -9.46 0.97 -18.82
CA TRP A 170 -8.87 1.05 -17.48
C TRP A 170 -7.67 2.00 -17.43
#